data_AF-A0A9D1HGW5-F1
#
_entry.id   AF-A0A9D1HGW5-F1
#
_cell.length_a   1.000
_cell.length_b   1.000
_cell.length_c   1.000
_cell.angle_alpha   90.00
_cell.angle_beta   90.00
_cell.angle_gamma   90.00
#
_symmetry.space_group_name_H-M   'P 1'
#
loop_
_entity.id
_entity.type
_entity.pdbx_description
1 polymer ?
#
loop_
_entity_poly.entity_id
_entity_poly.type
_entity_poly.pdbx_seq_one_letter_code
_entity_poly.pdbx_strand_id
1 'polypeptide(L)'
;MGEFLVYSLLAFLFAIVGWTSYNAKRPAGFWTFVKAPRVTDLEKYNHAVGRLWYFFAAIFLIFSLASLVGQNGTVAIATLPCAAIAVFGVFMVYFRIEEKYRVK
;
A
#
# COMPACT_ATOMS: atom_id res chain seq x y z
N MET A 1 -9.44 11.36 -18.34
CA MET A 1 -10.31 10.26 -17.84
C MET A 1 -9.57 8.95 -17.59
N GLY A 2 -8.64 8.52 -18.46
CA GLY A 2 -7.91 7.25 -18.27
C GLY A 2 -7.14 7.14 -16.94
N GLU A 3 -6.33 8.15 -16.60
CA GLU A 3 -5.52 8.16 -15.37
C GLU A 3 -6.35 8.10 -14.08
N PHE A 4 -7.45 8.86 -14.02
CA PHE A 4 -8.40 8.82 -12.90
C PHE A 4 -8.92 7.40 -12.65
N LEU A 5 -9.36 6.70 -13.71
CA LEU A 5 -9.88 5.34 -13.59
C LEU A 5 -8.78 4.37 -13.12
N VAL A 6 -7.57 4.51 -13.66
CA VAL A 6 -6.42 3.67 -13.27
C VAL A 6 -6.08 3.86 -11.80
N TYR A 7 -5.91 5.10 -11.33
CA TYR A 7 -5.57 5.35 -9.93
C TYR A 7 -6.70 4.98 -8.97
N SER A 8 -7.96 5.15 -9.36
CA SER A 8 -9.11 4.72 -8.56
C SER A 8 -9.18 3.20 -8.42
N LEU A 9 -8.94 2.46 -9.51
CA LEU A 9 -8.88 0.99 -9.48
C LEU A 9 -7.72 0.51 -8.61
N LEU A 10 -6.54 1.12 -8.71
CA LEU A 10 -5.40 0.79 -7.86
C LEU A 10 -5.69 1.07 -6.38
N ALA A 11 -6.25 2.24 -6.05
CA ALA A 11 -6.64 2.57 -4.68
C ALA A 11 -7.63 1.53 -4.11
N PHE A 12 -8.62 1.13 -4.91
CA PHE A 12 -9.59 0.11 -4.52
C PHE A 12 -8.95 -1.26 -4.27
N LEU A 13 -8.06 -1.71 -5.17
CA LEU A 13 -7.32 -2.96 -5.01
C LEU A 13 -6.46 -2.96 -3.75
N PHE A 14 -5.70 -1.88 -3.50
CA PHE A 14 -4.88 -1.77 -2.29
C PHE A 14 -5.72 -1.67 -1.01
N ALA A 15 -6.90 -1.06 -1.06
CA ALA A 15 -7.83 -1.06 0.06
C ALA A 15 -8.33 -2.48 0.38
N ILE A 16 -8.63 -3.30 -0.64
CA ILE A 16 -8.97 -4.72 -0.45
C ILE A 16 -7.80 -5.49 0.16
N VAL A 17 -6.57 -5.26 -0.32
CA VAL A 17 -5.36 -5.86 0.27
C VAL A 17 -5.21 -5.44 1.73
N GLY A 18 -5.45 -4.17 2.06
CA GLY A 18 -5.47 -3.65 3.42
C GLY A 18 -6.51 -4.35 4.30
N TRP A 19 -7.75 -4.47 3.81
CA TRP A 19 -8.85 -5.12 4.52
C TRP A 19 -8.59 -6.60 4.79
N THR A 20 -8.14 -7.33 3.77
CA THR A 20 -7.83 -8.76 3.87
C THR A 20 -6.63 -9.01 4.77
N SER A 21 -5.59 -8.18 4.70
CA SER A 21 -4.42 -8.26 5.57
C SER A 21 -4.77 -7.96 7.02
N TYR A 22 -5.62 -6.95 7.27
CA TYR A 22 -6.03 -6.55 8.61
C TYR A 22 -6.81 -7.67 9.33
N ASN A 23 -7.73 -8.33 8.62
CA ASN A 23 -8.58 -9.38 9.17
C ASN A 23 -8.00 -10.80 9.02
N ALA A 24 -6.75 -10.93 8.57
CA ALA A 24 -6.15 -12.25 8.32
C ALA A 24 -5.92 -13.00 9.64
N LYS A 25 -6.25 -14.30 9.64
CA LYS A 25 -5.96 -15.24 10.75
C LYS A 25 -4.57 -15.88 10.65
N ARG A 26 -3.79 -15.48 9.65
CA ARG A 26 -2.41 -15.92 9.39
C ARG A 26 -1.57 -14.68 9.12
N PRO A 27 -0.25 -14.72 9.33
CA PRO A 27 0.60 -13.56 9.11
C PRO A 27 0.42 -13.09 7.66
N ALA A 28 0.04 -11.82 7.49
CA ALA A 28 -0.14 -11.22 6.19
C ALA A 28 1.17 -11.29 5.40
N GLY A 29 1.13 -11.93 4.23
CA GLY A 29 2.24 -11.96 3.29
C GLY A 29 2.33 -10.63 2.57
N PHE A 30 3.51 -10.03 2.58
CA PHE A 30 3.77 -8.79 1.83
C PHE A 30 4.46 -9.07 0.49
N TRP A 31 5.35 -10.06 0.46
CA TRP A 31 6.05 -10.50 -0.74
C TRP A 31 5.31 -11.66 -1.41
N THR A 32 5.14 -11.58 -2.72
CA THR A 32 4.67 -12.71 -3.52
C THR A 32 5.72 -13.82 -3.52
N PHE A 33 5.28 -15.08 -3.43
CA PHE A 33 6.15 -16.28 -3.47
C PHE A 33 7.13 -16.46 -2.31
N VAL A 34 7.05 -15.63 -1.27
CA VAL A 34 7.82 -15.81 -0.03
C VAL A 34 6.86 -16.20 1.09
N LYS A 35 7.25 -17.19 1.90
CA LYS A 35 6.45 -17.56 3.09
C LYS A 35 6.43 -16.38 4.05
N ALA A 36 5.25 -16.06 4.58
CA ALA A 36 5.11 -15.02 5.58
C ALA A 36 6.01 -15.33 6.80
N PRO A 37 6.63 -14.30 7.41
CA PRO A 37 7.53 -14.49 8.54
C PRO A 37 6.78 -15.07 9.75
N ARG A 38 7.54 -15.72 10.66
CA ARG A 38 7.01 -16.03 12.00
C ARG A 38 6.97 -14.75 12.80
N VAL A 39 5.80 -14.43 13.35
CA VAL A 39 5.56 -13.18 14.07
C VAL A 39 5.24 -13.45 15.54
N THR A 40 5.67 -12.54 16.42
CA THR A 40 5.43 -12.59 17.86
C THR A 40 3.96 -12.34 18.20
N ASP A 41 3.36 -11.37 17.52
CA ASP A 41 1.97 -10.94 17.72
C ASP A 41 1.29 -10.83 16.35
N LEU A 42 0.43 -11.80 16.07
CA LEU A 42 -0.26 -11.93 14.79
C LEU A 42 -1.18 -10.74 14.50
N GLU A 43 -2.02 -10.35 15.47
CA GLU A 43 -3.02 -9.30 15.30
C GLU A 43 -2.36 -7.95 15.10
N LYS A 44 -1.36 -7.61 15.94
CA LYS A 44 -0.66 -6.32 15.81
C LYS A 44 0.13 -6.23 14.50
N TYR A 45 0.76 -7.32 14.05
CA TYR A 45 1.44 -7.36 12.76
C TYR A 45 0.45 -7.15 11.62
N ASN A 46 -0.65 -7.92 11.59
CA ASN A 46 -1.66 -7.84 10.54
C ASN A 46 -2.36 -6.47 10.50
N HIS A 47 -2.65 -5.87 11.65
CA HIS A 47 -3.18 -4.51 11.73
C HIS A 47 -2.17 -3.46 11.25
N ALA A 48 -0.87 -3.66 11.47
CA ALA A 48 0.17 -2.76 10.97
C ALA A 48 0.30 -2.86 9.44
N VAL A 49 0.34 -4.08 8.89
CA VAL A 49 0.38 -4.33 7.44
C VAL A 49 -0.90 -3.83 6.76
N GLY A 50 -2.07 -4.09 7.34
CA GLY A 50 -3.35 -3.58 6.83
C GLY A 50 -3.40 -2.06 6.77
N ARG A 51 -2.97 -1.37 7.86
CA ARG A 51 -2.87 0.09 7.88
C ARG A 51 -1.90 0.62 6.83
N LEU A 52 -0.75 -0.03 6.64
CA LEU A 52 0.21 0.34 5.59
C LEU A 52 -0.44 0.36 4.20
N TRP A 53 -1.19 -0.69 3.85
CA TRP A 53 -1.90 -0.77 2.58
C TRP A 53 -3.03 0.25 2.45
N TYR A 54 -3.75 0.56 3.54
CA TYR A 54 -4.75 1.64 3.52
C TYR A 54 -4.14 3.02 3.30
N PHE A 55 -3.01 3.32 3.95
CA PHE A 55 -2.28 4.56 3.69
C PHE A 55 -1.83 4.64 2.23
N PHE A 56 -1.34 3.53 1.67
CA PHE A 56 -0.95 3.49 0.27
C PHE A 56 -2.14 3.70 -0.67
N ALA A 57 -3.28 3.06 -0.39
CA ALA A 57 -4.53 3.29 -1.13
C ALA A 57 -4.98 4.76 -1.07
N ALA A 58 -4.85 5.42 0.09
CA ALA A 58 -5.19 6.83 0.25
C ALA A 58 -4.32 7.75 -0.63
N ILE A 59 -3.02 7.45 -0.76
CA ILE A 59 -2.11 8.20 -1.67
C ILE A 59 -2.59 8.08 -3.13
N PHE A 60 -2.96 6.88 -3.58
CA PHE A 60 -3.50 6.68 -4.92
C PHE A 60 -4.85 7.38 -5.13
N LEU A 61 -5.68 7.45 -4.10
CA LEU A 61 -6.94 8.19 -4.15
C LEU A 61 -6.70 9.70 -4.30
N ILE A 62 -5.67 10.24 -3.65
CA ILE A 62 -5.24 11.65 -3.84
C ILE A 62 -4.76 11.88 -5.27
N PHE A 63 -3.94 10.98 -5.84
CA PHE A 63 -3.51 11.09 -7.24
C PHE A 63 -4.68 11.01 -8.21
N SER A 64 -5.67 10.16 -7.92
CA SER A 64 -6.91 10.07 -8.66
C SER A 64 -7.65 11.42 -8.67
N LEU A 65 -7.87 12.01 -7.50
CA LEU A 65 -8.52 13.33 -7.39
C LEU A 65 -7.71 14.44 -8.05
N ALA A 66 -6.38 14.43 -7.92
CA ALA A 66 -5.50 15.40 -8.56
C ALA A 66 -5.60 15.33 -10.10
N SER A 67 -5.71 14.13 -10.66
CA SER A 67 -5.89 13.91 -12.11
C SER A 67 -7.23 14.46 -12.64
N LEU A 68 -8.27 14.54 -11.80
CA LEU A 68 -9.55 15.18 -12.17
C LEU A 68 -9.43 16.71 -12.29
N VAL A 69 -8.67 17.33 -11.39
CA VAL A 69 -8.55 18.80 -11.30
C VAL A 69 -7.49 19.34 -12.27
N GLY A 70 -6.42 18.57 -12.53
CA GLY A 70 -5.32 18.94 -13.41
C GLY A 70 -5.30 18.14 -14.70
N GLN A 71 -6.11 18.51 -15.70
CA GLN A 71 -6.08 17.92 -17.05
C GLN A 71 -4.87 18.38 -17.90
N ASN A 72 -3.82 18.88 -17.26
CA ASN A 72 -2.62 19.36 -17.95
C ASN A 72 -1.54 18.27 -17.85
N GLY A 73 -0.89 17.93 -18.97
CA GLY A 73 0.12 16.85 -19.04
C GLY A 73 1.25 16.95 -17.99
N THR A 74 1.46 18.11 -17.39
CA THR A 74 2.38 18.34 -16.27
C THR A 74 2.03 17.54 -15.01
N VAL A 75 0.74 17.37 -14.68
CA VAL A 75 0.31 16.60 -13.49
C VAL A 75 0.58 15.11 -13.68
N ALA A 76 0.35 14.59 -14.88
CA ALA A 76 0.62 13.21 -15.25
C ALA A 76 2.12 12.85 -15.20
N ILE A 77 3.00 13.79 -15.60
CA ILE A 77 4.45 13.58 -15.54
C ILE A 77 4.94 13.62 -14.08
N ALA A 78 4.34 14.46 -13.24
CA ALA A 78 4.71 14.59 -11.84
C ALA A 78 4.24 13.41 -10.96
N THR A 79 3.16 12.71 -11.31
CA THR A 79 2.65 11.57 -10.52
C THR A 79 3.53 10.32 -10.65
N LEU A 80 4.21 10.11 -11.77
CA LEU A 80 5.14 8.98 -11.99
C LEU A 80 6.26 8.88 -10.94
N PRO A 81 7.12 9.91 -10.73
CA PRO A 81 8.16 9.85 -9.72
C PRO A 81 7.58 9.80 -8.29
N CYS A 82 6.45 10.47 -8.05
CA CYS A 82 5.77 10.42 -6.75
C CYS A 82 5.30 8.99 -6.41
N ALA A 83 4.76 8.25 -7.37
CA ALA A 83 4.34 6.86 -7.18
C ALA A 83 5.54 5.96 -6.86
N ALA A 84 6.68 6.15 -7.53
CA ALA A 84 7.89 5.39 -7.23
C ALA A 84 8.38 5.64 -5.78
N ILE A 85 8.42 6.90 -5.35
CA ILE A 85 8.79 7.26 -3.97
C ILE A 85 7.82 6.64 -2.96
N ALA A 86 6.51 6.65 -3.25
CA ALA A 86 5.51 6.04 -2.39
C ALA A 86 5.75 4.52 -2.22
N VAL A 87 6.10 3.81 -3.30
CA VAL A 87 6.45 2.38 -3.24
C VAL A 87 7.68 2.14 -2.36
N PHE A 88 8.75 2.94 -2.50
CA PHE A 88 9.91 2.85 -1.61
C PHE A 88 9.55 3.12 -0.15
N GLY A 89 8.65 4.08 0.10
CA GLY A 89 8.10 4.36 1.42
C GLY A 89 7.41 3.13 2.02
N VAL A 90 6.58 2.44 1.22
CA VAL A 90 5.92 1.20 1.65
C VAL A 90 6.95 0.14 2.03
N PHE A 91 7.99 -0.07 1.23
CA PHE A 91 9.04 -1.04 1.56
C PHE A 91 9.75 -0.70 2.88
N MET A 92 10.15 0.57 3.07
CA MET A 92 10.82 0.98 4.31
C MET A 92 9.93 0.80 5.54
N VAL A 93 8.63 1.13 5.45
CA VAL A 93 7.70 0.93 6.57
C VAL A 93 7.46 -0.56 6.81
N TYR A 94 7.33 -1.35 5.75
CA TYR A 94 7.19 -2.81 5.88
C TYR A 94 8.38 -3.43 6.59
N PHE A 95 9.62 -3.11 6.21
CA PHE A 95 10.80 -3.65 6.89
C PHE A 95 10.85 -3.31 8.37
N ARG A 96 10.41 -2.10 8.77
CA ARG A 96 10.29 -1.73 10.18
C ARG A 96 9.20 -2.52 10.92
N ILE A 97 8.06 -2.77 10.27
CA ILE A 97 7.01 -3.63 10.83
C ILE A 97 7.56 -5.04 11.02
N GLU A 98 8.23 -5.57 9.98
CA GLU A 98 8.82 -6.88 10.01
C GLU A 98 9.88 -7.02 11.11
N GLU A 99 10.84 -6.11 11.21
CA GLU A 99 11.86 -6.12 12.27
C GLU A 99 11.24 -6.09 13.67
N LYS A 100 10.16 -5.31 13.85
CA LYS A 100 9.48 -5.17 15.14
C LYS A 100 8.74 -6.42 15.58
N TYR A 101 8.12 -7.15 14.65
CA TYR A 101 7.24 -8.28 14.97
C TYR A 101 7.82 -9.65 14.62
N ARG A 102 8.89 -9.73 13.83
CA ARG A 102 9.51 -11.00 13.44
C ARG A 102 10.20 -11.66 14.64
N VAL A 103 9.92 -12.94 14.84
CA VAL A 103 10.67 -13.79 15.77
C VAL A 103 11.99 -14.17 15.11
N LYS A 104 13.12 -13.90 15.77
CA LYS A 104 14.45 -14.29 15.30
C LYS A 104 14.66 -15.80 15.39
#